data_AF-A0A377RLQ8-F1
#
_entry.id   AF-A0A377RLQ8-F1
#
_cell.length_a   1.000
_cell.length_b   1.000
_cell.length_c   1.000
_cell.angle_alpha   90.00
_cell.angle_beta   90.00
_cell.angle_gamma   90.00
#
_symmetry.space_group_name_H-M   'P 1'
#
loop_
_entity.id
_entity.type
_entity.pdbx_description
1 polymer ?
#
loop_
_entity_poly.entity_id
_entity_poly.type
_entity_poly.pdbx_seq_one_letter_code
_entity_poly.pdbx_strand_id
1 'polypeptide(L)'
;MKEFKILIILIVVVGVIYYGVEPYAHSVMHPKVAPADFAFKDLEPMDLKNGDANKGKQLVAENCTACHGIKSQNIPAPMDSLSASNSFGVVPPDLSHVAGVLNANFLAHFIKDPVKTAKLSHKFNDERPYPMPAFSQFSDQDLSDIVAYLTSILPKSLSDKEVFAQSCQRCHSLDYAKDKVFSDPKDLANYLGSHAPDLSMMIRAKGEHGLNVFINDPQKLLLGTAMPRVGLNEQAQKQVIAYLEKAGDRKKHERNTLGIKIMIFFAVLSFLAYAWKRKVWSEVH
;
A
#
# COMPACT_ATOMS: atom_id res chain seq x y z
N MET A 1 -37.50 -32.58 21.99
CA MET A 1 -38.09 -31.60 21.03
C MET A 1 -37.87 -30.14 21.40
N LYS A 2 -38.07 -29.71 22.67
CA LYS A 2 -37.86 -28.30 23.09
C LYS A 2 -36.46 -27.76 22.76
N GLU A 3 -35.42 -28.56 22.96
CA GLU A 3 -34.03 -28.14 22.75
C GLU A 3 -33.65 -28.02 21.28
N PHE A 4 -34.24 -28.85 20.41
CA PHE A 4 -34.06 -28.73 18.96
C PHE A 4 -34.74 -27.46 18.44
N LYS A 5 -35.90 -27.09 19.01
CA LYS A 5 -36.53 -25.79 18.75
C LYS A 5 -35.63 -24.63 19.21
N ILE A 6 -34.99 -24.74 20.38
CA ILE A 6 -34.03 -23.73 20.86
C ILE A 6 -32.82 -23.62 19.91
N LEU A 7 -32.24 -24.74 19.47
CA LEU A 7 -31.13 -24.74 18.51
C LEU A 7 -31.53 -24.10 17.17
N ILE A 8 -32.70 -24.42 16.63
CA ILE A 8 -33.22 -23.79 15.41
C ILE A 8 -33.38 -22.28 15.61
N ILE A 9 -33.97 -21.83 16.72
CA ILE A 9 -34.11 -20.41 17.02
C ILE A 9 -32.73 -19.74 17.10
N LEU A 10 -31.75 -20.37 17.75
CA LEU A 10 -30.38 -19.86 17.84
C LEU A 10 -29.73 -19.75 16.46
N ILE A 11 -29.84 -20.79 15.62
CA ILE A 11 -29.33 -20.77 14.24
C ILE A 11 -29.99 -19.67 13.42
N VAL A 12 -31.31 -19.48 13.56
CA VAL A 12 -32.04 -18.42 12.84
C VAL A 12 -31.61 -17.05 13.32
N VAL A 13 -31.50 -16.81 14.64
CA VAL A 13 -31.07 -15.52 15.20
C VAL A 13 -29.64 -15.20 14.79
N VAL A 14 -28.72 -16.17 14.95
CA VAL A 14 -27.32 -16.02 14.51
C VAL A 14 -27.25 -15.80 13.01
N GLY A 15 -28.05 -16.53 12.22
CA GLY A 15 -28.13 -16.37 10.77
C GLY A 15 -28.64 -14.99 10.37
N VAL A 16 -29.67 -14.45 11.01
CA VAL A 16 -30.18 -13.10 10.76
C VAL A 16 -29.14 -12.04 11.13
N ILE A 17 -28.43 -12.22 12.25
CA ILE A 17 -27.34 -11.32 12.62
C ILE A 17 -26.21 -11.38 11.58
N TYR A 18 -25.78 -12.58 11.19
CA TYR A 18 -24.64 -12.79 10.30
C TYR A 18 -24.90 -12.44 8.83
N TYR A 19 -26.11 -12.70 8.33
CA TYR A 19 -26.47 -12.43 6.92
C TYR A 19 -27.28 -11.14 6.72
N GLY A 20 -27.84 -10.58 7.79
CA GLY A 20 -28.62 -9.34 7.74
C GLY A 20 -27.88 -8.17 8.39
N VAL A 21 -27.64 -8.26 9.70
CA VAL A 21 -27.09 -7.15 10.49
C VAL A 21 -25.63 -6.87 10.15
N GLU A 22 -24.78 -7.89 10.08
CA GLU A 22 -23.34 -7.74 9.80
C GLU A 22 -23.06 -7.17 8.40
N PRO A 23 -23.67 -7.67 7.30
CA PRO A 23 -23.45 -7.09 5.97
C PRO A 23 -23.99 -5.66 5.86
N TYR A 24 -25.12 -5.37 6.51
CA TYR A 24 -25.64 -4.00 6.58
C TYR A 24 -24.69 -3.08 7.35
N ALA A 25 -24.26 -3.49 8.56
CA ALA A 25 -23.30 -2.74 9.37
C ALA A 25 -21.99 -2.52 8.61
N HIS A 26 -21.47 -3.53 7.91
CA HIS A 26 -20.29 -3.40 7.07
C HIS A 26 -20.53 -2.46 5.88
N SER A 27 -21.72 -2.46 5.26
CA SER A 27 -22.02 -1.53 4.18
C SER A 27 -22.10 -0.06 4.63
N VAL A 28 -22.52 0.17 5.88
CA VAL A 28 -22.61 1.51 6.48
C VAL A 28 -21.24 1.98 6.97
N MET A 29 -20.49 1.12 7.67
CA MET A 29 -19.17 1.47 8.24
C MET A 29 -18.04 1.43 7.21
N HIS A 30 -18.20 0.64 6.14
CA HIS A 30 -17.28 0.54 5.01
C HIS A 30 -18.05 0.76 3.71
N PRO A 31 -18.36 2.03 3.38
CA PRO A 31 -19.02 2.35 2.13
C PRO A 31 -18.23 1.76 0.97
N LYS A 32 -18.94 1.23 -0.04
CA LYS A 32 -18.27 0.71 -1.24
C LYS A 32 -17.51 1.84 -1.91
N VAL A 33 -16.19 1.72 -1.94
CA VAL A 33 -15.30 2.65 -2.64
C VAL A 33 -14.95 2.10 -4.00
N ALA A 34 -14.61 3.00 -4.93
CA ALA A 34 -14.11 2.60 -6.23
C ALA A 34 -12.83 1.76 -6.06
N PRO A 35 -12.62 0.71 -6.88
CA PRO A 35 -11.42 -0.11 -6.83
C PRO A 35 -10.16 0.71 -7.12
N ALA A 36 -9.00 0.09 -6.89
CA ALA A 36 -7.71 0.64 -7.29
C ALA A 36 -7.68 0.86 -8.81
N ASP A 37 -7.11 2.00 -9.24
CA ASP A 37 -6.94 2.35 -10.65
C ASP A 37 -5.45 2.47 -10.98
N PHE A 38 -4.87 1.40 -11.53
CA PHE A 38 -3.45 1.38 -11.93
C PHE A 38 -3.18 2.05 -13.28
N ALA A 39 -4.24 2.45 -14.00
CA ALA A 39 -4.13 3.27 -15.20
C ALA A 39 -4.14 4.77 -14.87
N PHE A 40 -4.49 5.15 -13.63
CA PHE A 40 -4.57 6.54 -13.17
C PHE A 40 -5.36 7.41 -14.16
N LYS A 41 -6.60 6.99 -14.47
CA LYS A 41 -7.47 7.59 -15.49
C LYS A 41 -7.89 9.03 -15.18
N ASP A 42 -7.68 9.48 -13.95
CA ASP A 42 -7.87 10.86 -13.53
C ASP A 42 -6.74 11.80 -13.98
N LEU A 43 -5.64 11.24 -14.51
CA LEU A 43 -4.53 11.99 -15.10
C LEU A 43 -4.63 11.99 -16.62
N GLU A 44 -4.37 13.14 -17.23
CA GLU A 44 -4.28 13.26 -18.69
C GLU A 44 -3.21 12.31 -19.25
N PRO A 45 -3.46 11.56 -20.33
CA PRO A 45 -2.43 10.71 -20.91
C PRO A 45 -1.28 11.53 -21.50
N MET A 46 -0.05 11.27 -21.07
CA MET A 46 1.16 11.79 -21.72
C MET A 46 1.74 10.79 -22.72
N ASP A 47 2.21 11.28 -23.86
CA ASP A 47 2.97 10.45 -24.81
C ASP A 47 4.42 10.32 -24.34
N LEU A 48 4.76 9.15 -23.81
CA LEU A 48 6.09 8.82 -23.27
C LEU A 48 6.89 7.89 -24.19
N LYS A 49 6.43 7.68 -25.44
CA LYS A 49 7.02 6.69 -26.36
C LYS A 49 8.32 7.16 -27.02
N ASN A 50 8.47 8.47 -27.20
CA ASN A 50 9.55 9.07 -28.00
C ASN A 50 10.55 9.86 -27.15
N GLY A 51 10.75 9.46 -25.89
CA GLY A 51 11.72 10.10 -25.01
C GLY A 51 13.17 9.81 -25.41
N ASP A 52 14.03 10.82 -25.38
CA ASP A 52 15.47 10.74 -25.56
C ASP A 52 16.16 10.58 -24.20
N ALA A 53 16.68 9.37 -23.94
CA ALA A 53 17.36 9.05 -22.69
C ALA A 53 18.63 9.89 -22.44
N ASN A 54 19.30 10.41 -23.48
CA ASN A 54 20.48 11.26 -23.31
C ASN A 54 20.08 12.65 -22.82
N LYS A 55 19.02 13.24 -23.40
CA LYS A 55 18.44 14.49 -22.90
C LYS A 55 17.86 14.31 -21.50
N GLY A 56 17.16 13.20 -21.27
CA GLY A 56 16.63 12.86 -19.95
C GLY A 56 17.72 12.76 -18.89
N LYS A 57 18.88 12.18 -19.24
CA LYS A 57 20.06 12.13 -18.36
C LYS A 57 20.55 13.53 -18.00
N GLN A 58 20.63 14.43 -18.98
CA GLN A 58 21.02 15.82 -18.74
C GLN A 58 20.02 16.53 -17.82
N LEU A 59 18.72 16.43 -18.11
CA LEU A 59 17.66 17.02 -17.31
C LEU A 59 17.69 16.52 -15.86
N VAL A 60 17.84 15.21 -15.65
CA VAL A 60 17.94 14.60 -14.31
C VAL A 60 19.20 15.08 -13.59
N ALA A 61 20.34 15.12 -14.27
CA ALA A 61 21.59 15.60 -13.68
C ALA A 61 21.46 17.06 -13.21
N GLU A 62 20.91 17.93 -14.04
CA GLU A 62 20.77 19.37 -13.77
C GLU A 62 19.70 19.70 -12.72
N ASN A 63 18.61 18.93 -12.66
CA ASN A 63 17.42 19.34 -11.91
C ASN A 63 17.07 18.42 -10.73
N CYS A 64 17.52 17.17 -10.72
CA CYS A 64 17.06 16.18 -9.73
C CYS A 64 18.16 15.74 -8.76
N THR A 65 19.43 15.69 -9.21
CA THR A 65 20.53 15.16 -8.38
C THR A 65 20.90 16.04 -7.18
N ALA A 66 20.41 17.28 -7.14
CA ALA A 66 20.56 18.17 -5.98
C ALA A 66 19.84 17.65 -4.72
N CYS A 67 18.84 16.78 -4.88
CA CYS A 67 18.13 16.14 -3.76
C CYS A 67 18.14 14.62 -3.83
N HIS A 68 18.21 14.04 -5.03
CA HIS A 68 18.07 12.60 -5.23
C HIS A 68 19.40 11.91 -5.57
N GLY A 69 19.62 10.75 -4.95
CA GLY A 69 20.67 9.82 -5.37
C GLY A 69 20.23 8.93 -6.54
N ILE A 70 21.20 8.40 -7.28
CA ILE A 70 21.01 7.38 -8.32
C ILE A 70 22.12 6.34 -8.15
N LYS A 71 21.97 5.47 -7.14
CA LYS A 71 22.96 4.45 -6.79
C LYS A 71 23.38 3.56 -7.97
N SER A 72 22.45 3.16 -8.85
CA SER A 72 22.78 2.34 -10.03
C SER A 72 23.76 3.03 -10.99
N GLN A 73 23.86 4.36 -10.92
CA GLN A 73 24.74 5.18 -11.77
C GLN A 73 25.92 5.77 -10.98
N ASN A 74 26.19 5.26 -9.78
CA ASN A 74 27.23 5.76 -8.86
C ASN A 74 27.06 7.24 -8.48
N ILE A 75 25.83 7.75 -8.48
CA ILE A 75 25.51 9.09 -8.00
C ILE A 75 24.99 8.95 -6.56
N PRO A 76 25.80 9.31 -5.53
CA PRO A 76 25.35 9.23 -4.15
C PRO A 76 24.24 10.24 -3.88
N ALA A 77 23.45 10.00 -2.84
CA ALA A 77 22.56 11.04 -2.33
C ALA A 77 23.39 12.23 -1.83
N PRO A 78 22.94 13.47 -2.03
CA PRO A 78 23.71 14.68 -1.70
C PRO A 78 23.93 14.87 -0.20
N MET A 79 23.14 14.19 0.63
CA MET A 79 23.28 14.18 2.09
C MET A 79 22.82 12.83 2.66
N ASP A 80 23.21 12.55 3.90
CA ASP A 80 22.78 11.35 4.63
C ASP A 80 21.29 11.41 5.01
N SER A 81 20.74 10.26 5.42
CA SER A 81 19.32 10.11 5.70
C SER A 81 18.82 10.94 6.89
N LEU A 82 19.66 11.17 7.90
CA LEU A 82 19.28 11.98 9.07
C LEU A 82 19.19 13.46 8.66
N SER A 83 20.22 13.97 7.97
CA SER A 83 20.24 15.34 7.45
C SER A 83 19.10 15.60 6.46
N ALA A 84 18.81 14.64 5.58
CA ALA A 84 17.68 14.73 4.65
C ALA A 84 16.32 14.73 5.36
N SER A 85 16.14 13.88 6.38
CA SER A 85 14.91 13.85 7.18
C SER A 85 14.70 15.17 7.91
N ASN A 86 15.75 15.73 8.49
CA ASN A 86 15.66 17.00 9.20
C ASN A 86 15.31 18.17 8.26
N SER A 87 15.88 18.17 7.05
CA SER A 87 15.69 19.24 6.07
C SER A 87 14.33 19.19 5.37
N PHE A 88 13.87 17.98 5.01
CA PHE A 88 12.70 17.79 4.15
C PHE A 88 11.53 17.12 4.87
N GLY A 89 11.70 16.69 6.11
CA GLY A 89 10.75 15.87 6.87
C GLY A 89 10.70 14.40 6.43
N VAL A 90 11.22 14.08 5.25
CA VAL A 90 11.26 12.73 4.68
C VAL A 90 12.48 12.61 3.77
N VAL A 91 13.15 11.46 3.79
CA VAL A 91 14.30 11.19 2.90
C VAL A 91 13.83 11.18 1.44
N PRO A 92 14.47 11.91 0.51
CA PRO A 92 14.21 11.81 -0.92
C PRO A 92 14.43 10.37 -1.44
N PRO A 93 13.59 9.86 -2.36
CA PRO A 93 13.79 8.54 -2.95
C PRO A 93 15.07 8.51 -3.79
N ASP A 94 15.75 7.37 -3.78
CA ASP A 94 16.73 7.04 -4.82
C ASP A 94 15.99 6.81 -6.15
N LEU A 95 16.54 7.31 -7.26
CA LEU A 95 15.86 7.24 -8.56
C LEU A 95 16.22 5.99 -9.38
N SER A 96 17.10 5.12 -8.90
CA SER A 96 17.58 3.96 -9.67
C SER A 96 16.46 3.04 -10.12
N HIS A 97 15.39 2.91 -9.31
CA HIS A 97 14.31 1.95 -9.54
C HIS A 97 12.95 2.61 -9.80
N VAL A 98 12.85 3.94 -9.75
CA VAL A 98 11.57 4.65 -9.69
C VAL A 98 10.68 4.38 -10.91
N ALA A 99 11.27 4.33 -12.11
CA ALA A 99 10.53 4.08 -13.35
C ALA A 99 10.03 2.63 -13.48
N GLY A 100 10.65 1.67 -12.78
CA GLY A 100 10.19 0.28 -12.74
C GLY A 100 9.08 0.05 -11.71
N VAL A 101 8.94 0.94 -10.74
CA VAL A 101 8.00 0.83 -9.62
C VAL A 101 6.73 1.65 -9.84
N LEU A 102 6.87 2.87 -10.37
CA LEU A 102 5.73 3.75 -10.63
C LEU A 102 5.13 3.49 -12.01
N ASN A 103 3.86 3.86 -12.18
CA ASN A 103 3.27 3.98 -13.50
C ASN A 103 3.93 5.17 -14.23
N ALA A 104 4.27 5.00 -15.51
CA ALA A 104 5.00 6.01 -16.28
C ALA A 104 4.24 7.34 -16.41
N ASN A 105 2.92 7.29 -16.69
CA ASN A 105 2.08 8.48 -16.75
C ASN A 105 2.00 9.17 -15.38
N PHE A 106 1.83 8.37 -14.32
CA PHE A 106 1.86 8.89 -12.95
C PHE A 106 3.20 9.57 -12.63
N LEU A 107 4.33 8.95 -12.97
CA LEU A 107 5.66 9.50 -12.70
C LEU A 107 5.86 10.85 -13.40
N ALA A 108 5.48 10.96 -14.67
CA ALA A 108 5.56 12.22 -15.41
C ALA A 108 4.68 13.32 -14.76
N HIS A 109 3.43 13.00 -14.39
CA HIS A 109 2.55 13.95 -13.70
C HIS A 109 3.06 14.30 -12.30
N PHE A 110 3.67 13.36 -11.59
CA PHE A 110 4.23 13.59 -10.26
C PHE A 110 5.44 14.54 -10.32
N ILE A 111 6.28 14.44 -11.34
CA ILE A 111 7.37 15.42 -11.58
C ILE A 111 6.78 16.80 -11.87
N LYS A 112 5.74 16.88 -12.72
CA LYS A 112 5.10 18.13 -13.13
C LYS A 112 4.39 18.84 -11.97
N ASP A 113 3.60 18.11 -11.18
CA ASP A 113 2.85 18.60 -10.03
C ASP A 113 2.69 17.47 -8.98
N PRO A 114 3.61 17.36 -8.01
CA PRO A 114 3.59 16.27 -7.04
C PRO A 114 2.41 16.37 -6.06
N VAL A 115 1.98 17.58 -5.70
CA VAL A 115 0.90 17.78 -4.72
C VAL A 115 -0.44 17.33 -5.27
N LYS A 116 -0.77 17.75 -6.49
CA LYS A 116 -2.00 17.34 -7.17
C LYS A 116 -1.95 15.86 -7.49
N THR A 117 -0.83 15.37 -8.03
CA THR A 117 -0.69 13.97 -8.46
C THR A 117 -0.71 13.01 -7.27
N ALA A 118 -0.16 13.37 -6.12
CA ALA A 118 -0.23 12.56 -4.90
C ALA A 118 -1.53 12.73 -4.09
N LYS A 119 -2.45 13.59 -4.54
CA LYS A 119 -3.70 13.96 -3.84
C LYS A 119 -3.45 14.51 -2.44
N LEU A 120 -2.57 15.50 -2.34
CA LEU A 120 -2.14 16.11 -1.08
C LEU A 120 -2.46 17.62 -0.97
N SER A 121 -3.31 18.17 -1.85
CA SER A 121 -3.67 19.60 -1.85
C SER A 121 -4.35 20.08 -0.57
N HIS A 122 -4.94 19.19 0.23
CA HIS A 122 -5.47 19.51 1.56
C HIS A 122 -4.39 19.74 2.62
N LYS A 123 -3.14 19.35 2.34
CA LYS A 123 -2.02 19.39 3.28
C LYS A 123 -0.92 20.37 2.87
N PHE A 124 -0.62 20.45 1.58
CA PHE A 124 0.44 21.31 1.05
C PHE A 124 -0.15 22.40 0.15
N ASN A 125 0.35 23.62 0.33
CA ASN A 125 -0.07 24.83 -0.36
C ASN A 125 1.10 25.84 -0.37
N ASP A 126 0.86 27.08 -0.77
CA ASP A 126 1.92 28.10 -0.86
C ASP A 126 2.53 28.47 0.51
N GLU A 127 1.77 28.37 1.60
CA GLU A 127 2.24 28.63 2.97
C GLU A 127 2.98 27.43 3.57
N ARG A 128 2.63 26.22 3.12
CA ARG A 128 3.25 24.96 3.52
C ARG A 128 3.65 24.18 2.26
N PRO A 129 4.80 24.51 1.64
CA PRO A 129 5.20 23.91 0.37
C PRO A 129 5.54 22.43 0.53
N TYR A 130 5.30 21.66 -0.52
CA TYR A 130 5.74 20.27 -0.60
C TYR A 130 7.26 20.22 -0.82
N PRO A 131 8.02 19.34 -0.14
CA PRO A 131 9.49 19.36 -0.20
C PRO A 131 10.07 19.14 -1.59
N MET A 132 9.38 18.41 -2.47
CA MET A 132 9.74 18.30 -3.88
C MET A 132 9.00 19.39 -4.65
N PRO A 133 9.69 20.41 -5.20
CA PRO A 133 9.02 21.46 -5.97
C PRO A 133 8.37 20.87 -7.22
N ALA A 134 7.32 21.54 -7.70
CA ALA A 134 6.68 21.21 -8.96
C ALA A 134 7.57 21.63 -10.14
N PHE A 135 7.82 20.73 -11.08
CA PHE A 135 8.51 21.04 -12.34
C PHE A 135 7.52 21.39 -13.45
N SER A 136 6.61 22.33 -13.15
CA SER A 136 5.53 22.75 -14.07
C SER A 136 6.04 23.38 -15.37
N GLN A 137 7.28 23.85 -15.39
CA GLN A 137 7.95 24.40 -16.57
C GLN A 137 8.39 23.33 -17.58
N PHE A 138 8.46 22.05 -17.19
CA PHE A 138 8.83 20.99 -18.11
C PHE A 138 7.71 20.73 -19.12
N SER A 139 8.10 20.68 -20.38
CA SER A 139 7.23 20.25 -21.46
C SER A 139 6.95 18.74 -21.36
N ASP A 140 5.92 18.27 -22.06
CA ASP A 140 5.62 16.83 -22.09
C ASP A 140 6.78 16.03 -22.72
N GLN A 141 7.56 16.65 -23.63
CA GLN A 141 8.78 16.05 -24.16
C GLN A 141 9.89 15.95 -23.11
N ASP A 142 10.11 16.99 -22.30
CA ASP A 142 11.12 16.94 -21.22
C ASP A 142 10.79 15.82 -20.21
N LEU A 143 9.51 15.67 -19.87
CA LEU A 143 9.03 14.61 -19.00
C LEU A 143 9.19 13.23 -19.65
N SER A 144 8.89 13.11 -20.94
CA SER A 144 9.13 11.88 -21.72
C SER A 144 10.62 11.51 -21.74
N ASP A 145 11.52 12.48 -21.96
CA ASP A 145 12.97 12.28 -21.95
C ASP A 145 13.45 11.81 -20.57
N ILE A 146 13.01 12.46 -19.49
CA ILE A 146 13.32 12.06 -18.10
C ILE A 146 12.85 10.63 -17.81
N VAL A 147 11.60 10.30 -18.16
CA VAL A 147 11.06 8.94 -17.96
C VAL A 147 11.84 7.91 -18.78
N ALA A 148 12.22 8.23 -20.03
CA ALA A 148 13.04 7.36 -20.87
C ALA A 148 14.42 7.10 -20.25
N TYR A 149 15.08 8.13 -19.71
CA TYR A 149 16.35 7.96 -19.01
C TYR A 149 16.21 7.07 -17.76
N LEU A 150 15.24 7.37 -16.89
CA LEU A 150 15.01 6.58 -15.67
C LEU A 150 14.64 5.13 -15.99
N THR A 151 13.99 4.88 -17.12
CA THR A 151 13.71 3.54 -17.64
C THR A 151 14.98 2.84 -18.14
N SER A 152 15.88 3.58 -18.81
CA SER A 152 17.12 3.04 -19.39
C SER A 152 18.12 2.51 -18.35
N ILE A 153 18.02 2.98 -17.09
CA ILE A 153 18.91 2.59 -15.99
C ILE A 153 18.35 1.48 -15.11
N LEU A 154 17.15 0.96 -15.44
CA LEU A 154 16.51 -0.09 -14.65
C LEU A 154 17.31 -1.40 -14.72
N PRO A 155 17.37 -2.15 -13.61
CA PRO A 155 17.86 -3.53 -13.66
C PRO A 155 16.86 -4.42 -14.40
N LYS A 156 17.31 -5.62 -14.81
CA LYS A 156 16.46 -6.60 -15.50
C LYS A 156 15.22 -7.01 -14.71
N SER A 157 15.31 -7.00 -13.38
CA SER A 157 14.22 -7.36 -12.48
C SER A 157 14.45 -6.72 -11.11
N LEU A 158 13.36 -6.38 -10.43
CA LEU A 158 13.36 -5.92 -9.04
C LEU A 158 12.76 -6.98 -8.13
N SER A 159 13.40 -7.26 -7.01
CA SER A 159 12.83 -8.11 -5.96
C SER A 159 11.70 -7.40 -5.22
N ASP A 160 10.80 -8.17 -4.61
CA ASP A 160 9.68 -7.61 -3.84
C ASP A 160 10.16 -6.69 -2.71
N LYS A 161 11.34 -6.98 -2.13
CA LYS A 161 11.97 -6.15 -1.12
C LYS A 161 12.43 -4.81 -1.68
N GLU A 162 13.05 -4.79 -2.87
CA GLU A 162 13.50 -3.55 -3.51
C GLU A 162 12.31 -2.67 -3.92
N VAL A 163 11.23 -3.28 -4.43
CA VAL A 163 9.99 -2.57 -4.72
C VAL A 163 9.38 -1.97 -3.45
N PHE A 164 9.33 -2.74 -2.36
CA PHE A 164 8.86 -2.25 -1.06
C PHE A 164 9.75 -1.12 -0.51
N ALA A 165 11.07 -1.24 -0.65
CA ALA A 165 12.02 -0.21 -0.24
C ALA A 165 11.79 1.11 -0.99
N GLN A 166 11.63 1.04 -2.31
CA GLN A 166 11.35 2.19 -3.16
C GLN A 166 10.01 2.87 -2.82
N SER A 167 9.00 2.06 -2.50
CA SER A 167 7.60 2.51 -2.41
C SER A 167 7.20 2.98 -1.02
N CYS A 168 7.66 2.28 0.02
CA CYS A 168 7.06 2.35 1.36
C CYS A 168 8.08 2.71 2.45
N GLN A 169 9.34 2.24 2.36
CA GLN A 169 10.31 2.34 3.45
C GLN A 169 10.75 3.78 3.78
N ARG A 170 10.46 4.75 2.91
CA ARG A 170 10.68 6.17 3.22
C ARG A 170 9.83 6.64 4.41
N CYS A 171 8.65 6.05 4.59
CA CYS A 171 7.71 6.43 5.65
C CYS A 171 7.41 5.29 6.63
N HIS A 172 7.52 4.05 6.19
CA HIS A 172 7.03 2.90 6.95
C HIS A 172 8.14 1.93 7.34
N SER A 173 8.05 1.39 8.55
CA SER A 173 8.78 0.17 8.91
C SER A 173 8.01 -1.08 8.48
N LEU A 174 8.73 -2.19 8.39
CA LEU A 174 8.19 -3.54 8.31
C LEU A 174 8.98 -4.41 9.29
N ASP A 175 8.71 -4.22 10.57
CA ASP A 175 9.48 -4.79 11.68
C ASP A 175 9.57 -6.31 11.65
N TYR A 176 8.53 -7.00 11.19
CA TYR A 176 8.56 -8.46 11.06
C TYR A 176 9.61 -8.92 10.03
N ALA A 177 9.88 -8.11 9.00
CA ALA A 177 10.98 -8.31 8.05
C ALA A 177 12.31 -7.67 8.50
N LYS A 178 12.34 -7.03 9.68
CA LYS A 178 13.46 -6.22 10.20
C LYS A 178 13.81 -5.02 9.32
N ASP A 179 12.88 -4.56 8.52
CA ASP A 179 13.09 -3.39 7.69
C ASP A 179 12.68 -2.13 8.45
N LYS A 180 13.61 -1.19 8.55
CA LYS A 180 13.41 0.08 9.23
C LYS A 180 13.04 1.17 8.24
N VAL A 181 12.26 2.13 8.72
CA VAL A 181 11.97 3.35 8.00
C VAL A 181 13.27 4.10 7.73
N PHE A 182 13.42 4.68 6.54
CA PHE A 182 14.61 5.44 6.15
C PHE A 182 14.65 6.83 6.77
N SER A 183 13.47 7.44 6.96
CA SER A 183 13.37 8.77 7.56
C SER A 183 13.40 8.70 9.08
N ASP A 184 13.94 9.73 9.71
CA ASP A 184 13.86 9.89 11.16
C ASP A 184 12.38 9.90 11.61
N PRO A 185 11.97 9.08 12.59
CA PRO A 185 10.57 8.99 13.01
C PRO A 185 9.97 10.29 13.54
N LYS A 186 10.77 11.17 14.16
CA LYS A 186 10.29 12.43 14.73
C LYS A 186 10.09 13.45 13.62
N ASP A 187 11.07 13.60 12.72
CA ASP A 187 10.95 14.50 11.56
C ASP A 187 9.81 14.06 10.64
N LEU A 188 9.66 12.75 10.42
CA LEU A 188 8.56 12.19 9.66
C LEU A 188 7.20 12.44 10.31
N ALA A 189 7.10 12.33 11.63
CA ALA A 189 5.85 12.63 12.35
C ALA A 189 5.47 14.11 12.22
N ASN A 190 6.45 15.03 12.28
CA ASN A 190 6.22 16.46 12.04
C ASN A 190 5.77 16.73 10.60
N TYR A 191 6.41 16.05 9.64
CA TYR A 191 6.07 16.11 8.23
C TYR A 191 4.64 15.65 7.96
N LEU A 192 4.28 14.45 8.42
CA LEU A 192 2.95 13.86 8.21
C LEU A 192 1.88 14.50 9.09
N GLY A 193 2.23 15.02 10.26
CA GLY A 193 1.29 15.42 11.31
C GLY A 193 0.78 14.23 12.14
N SER A 194 1.35 13.05 11.94
CA SER A 194 1.02 11.81 12.63
C SER A 194 2.14 10.79 12.46
N HIS A 195 2.25 9.82 13.37
CA HIS A 195 3.17 8.69 13.16
C HIS A 195 2.71 7.78 12.02
N ALA A 196 3.62 7.46 11.10
CA ALA A 196 3.39 6.41 10.12
C ALA A 196 3.36 5.04 10.81
N PRO A 197 2.36 4.18 10.56
CA PRO A 197 2.26 2.88 11.19
C PRO A 197 3.31 1.91 10.65
N ASP A 198 3.70 0.94 11.49
CA ASP A 198 4.41 -0.26 11.06
C ASP A 198 3.50 -1.13 10.17
N LEU A 199 4.03 -1.62 9.05
CA LEU A 199 3.24 -2.33 8.06
C LEU A 199 3.13 -3.83 8.32
N SER A 200 3.79 -4.37 9.36
CA SER A 200 3.90 -5.82 9.58
C SER A 200 2.55 -6.50 9.66
N MET A 201 1.55 -5.87 10.26
CA MET A 201 0.21 -6.45 10.43
C MET A 201 -0.83 -5.91 9.45
N MET A 202 -0.47 -4.98 8.57
CA MET A 202 -1.45 -4.28 7.74
C MET A 202 -2.13 -5.20 6.73
N ILE A 203 -1.41 -6.19 6.19
CA ILE A 203 -2.01 -7.17 5.28
C ILE A 203 -3.07 -8.04 5.96
N ARG A 204 -2.88 -8.37 7.25
CA ARG A 204 -3.88 -9.12 8.03
C ARG A 204 -5.05 -8.24 8.45
N ALA A 205 -4.79 -6.97 8.75
CA ALA A 205 -5.79 -6.03 9.23
C ALA A 205 -6.68 -5.46 8.12
N LYS A 206 -6.14 -5.25 6.91
CA LYS A 206 -6.84 -4.60 5.79
C LYS A 206 -7.13 -5.53 4.62
N GLY A 207 -6.43 -6.66 4.54
CA GLY A 207 -6.52 -7.56 3.39
C GLY A 207 -5.90 -6.97 2.12
N GLU A 208 -5.73 -7.82 1.10
CA GLU A 208 -5.17 -7.42 -0.19
C GLU A 208 -6.00 -6.32 -0.87
N HIS A 209 -7.32 -6.50 -0.95
CA HIS A 209 -8.20 -5.53 -1.61
C HIS A 209 -8.13 -4.15 -0.93
N GLY A 210 -8.21 -4.11 0.41
CA GLY A 210 -8.14 -2.86 1.17
C GLY A 210 -6.82 -2.13 0.97
N LEU A 211 -5.69 -2.87 0.96
CA LEU A 211 -4.38 -2.29 0.70
C LEU A 211 -4.20 -1.83 -0.75
N ASN A 212 -4.75 -2.56 -1.73
CA ASN A 212 -4.72 -2.13 -3.12
C ASN A 212 -5.43 -0.79 -3.31
N VAL A 213 -6.61 -0.62 -2.71
CA VAL A 213 -7.31 0.67 -2.76
C VAL A 213 -6.54 1.74 -1.98
N PHE A 214 -6.08 1.44 -0.77
CA PHE A 214 -5.45 2.44 0.10
C PHE A 214 -4.11 2.95 -0.45
N ILE A 215 -3.25 2.07 -0.97
CA ILE A 215 -1.95 2.47 -1.54
C ILE A 215 -2.15 3.26 -2.85
N ASN A 216 -3.15 2.89 -3.64
CA ASN A 216 -3.47 3.55 -4.90
C ASN A 216 -4.15 4.91 -4.71
N ASP A 217 -5.03 5.06 -3.71
CA ASP A 217 -5.66 6.34 -3.38
C ASP A 217 -6.11 6.35 -1.91
N PRO A 218 -5.24 6.83 -1.00
CA PRO A 218 -5.54 6.86 0.43
C PRO A 218 -6.80 7.67 0.77
N GLN A 219 -7.12 8.68 -0.04
CA GLN A 219 -8.25 9.58 0.19
C GLN A 219 -9.61 8.89 0.03
N LYS A 220 -9.68 7.76 -0.68
CA LYS A 220 -10.91 6.96 -0.81
C LYS A 220 -11.34 6.33 0.51
N LEU A 221 -10.39 5.98 1.38
CA LEU A 221 -10.66 5.25 2.63
C LEU A 221 -10.40 6.09 3.89
N LEU A 222 -9.48 7.06 3.82
CA LEU A 222 -9.16 7.96 4.91
C LEU A 222 -8.98 9.39 4.39
N LEU A 223 -10.10 10.09 4.25
CA LEU A 223 -10.10 11.46 3.76
C LEU A 223 -9.25 12.37 4.65
N GLY A 224 -8.40 13.19 4.03
CA GLY A 224 -7.53 14.13 4.74
C GLY A 224 -6.22 13.51 5.26
N THR A 225 -5.97 12.22 4.99
CA THR A 225 -4.69 11.58 5.38
C THR A 225 -3.50 12.24 4.71
N ALA A 226 -2.36 12.28 5.41
CA ALA A 226 -1.08 12.74 4.89
C ALA A 226 -0.35 11.67 4.04
N MET A 227 -0.84 10.43 4.02
CA MET A 227 -0.29 9.40 3.16
C MET A 227 -0.56 9.77 1.69
N PRO A 228 0.48 9.89 0.85
CA PRO A 228 0.31 10.20 -0.57
C PRO A 228 -0.28 9.01 -1.32
N ARG A 229 -0.99 9.29 -2.42
CA ARG A 229 -1.15 8.32 -3.50
C ARG A 229 0.25 7.94 -4.02
N VAL A 230 0.61 6.66 -3.90
CA VAL A 230 2.00 6.20 -4.14
C VAL A 230 2.33 6.11 -5.62
N GLY A 231 1.35 5.79 -6.48
CA GLY A 231 1.55 5.76 -7.93
C GLY A 231 2.12 4.46 -8.48
N LEU A 232 2.09 3.36 -7.71
CA LEU A 232 2.61 2.07 -8.13
C LEU A 232 1.92 1.59 -9.40
N ASN A 233 2.71 1.01 -10.32
CA ASN A 233 2.14 0.19 -11.39
C ASN A 233 1.58 -1.12 -10.80
N GLU A 234 0.72 -1.83 -11.56
CA GLU A 234 0.02 -3.00 -11.05
C GLU A 234 0.97 -4.13 -10.62
N GLN A 235 2.08 -4.32 -11.34
CA GLN A 235 3.08 -5.32 -10.99
C GLN A 235 3.77 -4.98 -9.68
N ALA A 236 4.24 -3.74 -9.53
CA ALA A 236 4.89 -3.25 -8.30
C ALA A 236 3.94 -3.34 -7.10
N GLN A 237 2.66 -3.00 -7.28
CA GLN A 237 1.65 -3.19 -6.24
C GLN A 237 1.55 -4.66 -5.81
N LYS A 238 1.46 -5.61 -6.75
CA LYS A 238 1.43 -7.04 -6.44
C LYS A 238 2.68 -7.48 -5.67
N GLN A 239 3.85 -6.97 -6.04
CA GLN A 239 5.09 -7.25 -5.34
C GLN A 239 5.10 -6.68 -3.91
N VAL A 240 4.60 -5.47 -3.69
CA VAL A 240 4.43 -4.88 -2.35
C VAL A 240 3.50 -5.75 -1.50
N ILE A 241 2.33 -6.14 -2.04
CA ILE A 241 1.39 -7.02 -1.32
C ILE A 241 2.04 -8.37 -1.00
N ALA A 242 2.73 -9.00 -1.96
CA ALA A 242 3.43 -10.26 -1.74
C ALA A 242 4.49 -10.14 -0.65
N TYR A 243 5.22 -9.02 -0.59
CA TYR A 243 6.21 -8.77 0.45
C TYR A 243 5.57 -8.60 1.83
N LEU A 244 4.47 -7.84 1.91
CA LEU A 244 3.69 -7.66 3.13
C LEU A 244 3.10 -9.00 3.62
N GLU A 245 2.58 -9.84 2.73
CA GLU A 245 2.13 -11.20 3.06
C GLU A 245 3.27 -12.06 3.58
N LYS A 246 4.41 -12.06 2.90
CA LYS A 246 5.59 -12.82 3.32
C LYS A 246 6.12 -12.36 4.68
N ALA A 247 6.04 -11.08 5.00
CA ALA A 247 6.51 -10.55 6.29
C ALA A 247 5.48 -10.75 7.40
N GLY A 248 4.24 -10.33 7.17
CA GLY A 248 3.16 -10.24 8.14
C GLY A 248 2.31 -11.50 8.30
N ASP A 249 2.36 -12.39 7.32
CA ASP A 249 1.51 -13.56 7.22
C ASP A 249 2.28 -14.83 6.80
N ARG A 250 3.46 -15.02 7.38
CA ARG A 250 4.37 -16.16 7.11
C ARG A 250 3.72 -17.54 7.17
N LYS A 251 2.69 -17.67 8.00
CA LYS A 251 1.98 -18.93 8.27
C LYS A 251 0.54 -18.91 7.72
N LYS A 252 0.26 -18.12 6.67
CA LYS A 252 -1.07 -18.03 6.03
C LYS A 252 -1.66 -19.40 5.73
N HIS A 253 -0.88 -20.27 5.09
CA HIS A 253 -1.32 -21.62 4.73
C HIS A 253 -1.60 -22.50 5.95
N GLU A 254 -0.69 -22.52 6.94
CA GLU A 254 -0.88 -23.27 8.20
C GLU A 254 -2.12 -22.79 8.94
N ARG A 255 -2.32 -21.47 9.06
CA ARG A 255 -3.49 -20.88 9.73
C ARG A 255 -4.79 -21.25 9.01
N ASN A 256 -4.84 -21.11 7.69
CA ASN A 256 -6.05 -21.44 6.92
C ASN A 256 -6.37 -22.93 7.04
N THR A 257 -5.36 -23.79 6.96
CA THR A 257 -5.50 -25.25 7.14
C THR A 257 -5.97 -25.60 8.55
N LEU A 258 -5.38 -24.98 9.58
CA LEU A 258 -5.77 -25.21 10.97
C LEU A 258 -7.20 -24.74 11.25
N GLY A 259 -7.60 -23.60 10.71
CA GLY A 259 -8.98 -23.10 10.83
C GLY A 259 -10.00 -24.09 10.30
N ILE A 260 -9.74 -24.66 9.12
CA ILE A 260 -10.61 -25.70 8.54
C ILE A 260 -10.66 -26.95 9.43
N LYS A 261 -9.50 -27.42 9.93
CA LYS A 261 -9.43 -28.58 10.84
C LYS A 261 -10.23 -28.35 12.13
N ILE A 262 -10.13 -27.17 12.72
CA ILE A 262 -10.88 -26.81 13.94
C ILE A 262 -12.38 -26.77 13.66
N MET A 263 -12.82 -26.19 12.54
CA MET A 263 -14.24 -26.17 12.16
C MET A 263 -14.79 -27.60 12.00
N ILE A 264 -14.03 -28.50 11.35
CA ILE A 264 -14.41 -29.91 11.22
C ILE A 264 -14.47 -30.60 12.59
N PHE A 265 -13.46 -30.37 13.45
CA PHE A 265 -13.42 -30.94 14.80
C PHE A 265 -14.67 -30.55 15.61
N PHE A 266 -15.04 -29.27 15.62
CA PHE A 266 -16.23 -28.81 16.34
C PHE A 266 -17.53 -29.37 15.74
N ALA A 267 -17.61 -29.53 14.42
CA ALA A 267 -18.76 -30.16 13.77
C ALA A 267 -18.92 -31.62 14.22
N VAL A 268 -17.83 -32.39 14.25
CA VAL A 268 -17.82 -33.79 14.71
C VAL A 268 -18.15 -33.89 16.21
N LEU A 269 -17.52 -33.07 17.05
CA LEU A 269 -17.79 -33.06 18.49
C LEU A 269 -19.26 -32.73 18.78
N SER A 270 -19.82 -31.76 18.06
CA SER A 270 -21.24 -31.38 18.19
C SER A 270 -22.17 -32.54 17.81
N PHE A 271 -21.84 -33.29 16.75
CA PHE A 271 -22.57 -34.48 16.36
C PHE A 271 -22.48 -35.60 17.40
N LEU A 272 -21.27 -35.88 17.93
CA LEU A 272 -21.07 -36.90 18.96
C LEU A 272 -21.79 -36.55 20.26
N ALA A 273 -21.71 -35.29 20.70
CA ALA A 273 -22.42 -34.81 21.88
C ALA A 273 -23.94 -34.95 21.71
N TYR A 274 -24.47 -34.66 20.51
CA TYR A 274 -25.87 -34.88 20.19
C TYR A 274 -26.26 -36.37 20.23
N ALA A 275 -25.45 -37.24 19.62
CA ALA A 275 -25.69 -38.68 19.61
C ALA A 275 -25.65 -39.28 21.02
N TRP A 276 -24.65 -38.90 21.83
CA TRP A 276 -24.53 -39.32 23.23
C TRP A 276 -25.75 -38.87 24.03
N LYS A 277 -26.13 -37.59 23.91
CA LYS A 277 -27.34 -37.10 24.57
C LYS A 277 -28.57 -37.93 24.21
N ARG A 278 -28.80 -38.22 22.92
CA ARG A 278 -29.94 -39.07 22.51
C ARG A 278 -29.91 -40.44 23.19
N LYS A 279 -28.74 -41.07 23.28
CA LYS A 279 -28.57 -42.38 23.93
C LYS A 279 -28.88 -42.33 25.43
N VAL A 280 -28.37 -41.35 26.17
CA VAL A 280 -28.62 -41.25 27.62
C VAL A 280 -30.09 -40.97 27.91
N TRP A 281 -30.71 -40.11 27.12
CA TRP A 281 -32.12 -39.72 27.35
C TRP A 281 -33.12 -40.79 26.91
N SER A 282 -32.74 -41.76 26.06
CA SER A 282 -33.57 -42.94 25.75
C SER A 282 -33.57 -44.00 26.84
N GLU A 283 -32.70 -43.90 27.85
CA GLU A 283 -32.69 -44.81 29.00
C GLU A 283 -33.51 -44.25 30.18
N VAL A 284 -33.87 -42.96 30.13
CA VAL A 284 -34.59 -42.25 31.21
C VAL A 284 -36.06 -41.98 30.85
N HIS A 285 -36.44 -42.09 29.57
CA HIS A 285 -37.80 -41.99 29.03
C HIS A 285 -37.99 -43.01 27.91
#